data_AF-A0A672FIG9-F1
#
_entry.id   AF-A0A672FIG9-F1
#
_cell.length_a   1.000
_cell.length_b   1.000
_cell.length_c   1.000
_cell.angle_alpha   90.00
_cell.angle_beta   90.00
_cell.angle_gamma   90.00
#
_symmetry.space_group_name_H-M   'P 1'
#
loop_
_entity.id
_entity.type
_entity.pdbx_description
1 polymer ?
#
loop_
_entity_poly.entity_id
_entity_poly.type
_entity_poly.pdbx_seq_one_letter_code
_entity_poly.pdbx_strand_id
1 'polypeptide(L)'
;ATRNENFKLHYLGVALDICLSNGQKVTVNILTSDQTEDVLEAVATKLDLPDDLVGYFSLFLVREGVDGSLTFVRKLQEFELPYVSITSLRSSEFHIVLRKSYWDMSYDADVMDNRVGLNLLYTQTVSDIERGWILVNKDQHRQLKSLQEKGSKKEFIHLGQTLKYYGYIKFDPCITDFPEKGCQVIVSAGNNELNFHVKLPNEQMKEGSFKVTRMRCWRVTSSVSGGGVCVSAKCEVKLELAFEYLMSKDRLQWVTITSQQAIMMSICLQSMVDELMVKKSGGSIKKMLRKRHNGSIQRPDSQQTVKSPPLLDSPDPNREQIVKLSTKLSSVSLRGISASNSANDISANDFHGNYAFEGIGDDDL
;
A
#
# COMPACT_ATOMS: atom_id res chain seq x y z
N ALA A 1 -5.36 8.49 -43.67
CA ALA A 1 -6.28 8.99 -42.64
C ALA A 1 -6.25 8.03 -41.45
N THR A 2 -5.26 8.22 -40.58
CA THR A 2 -5.11 7.50 -39.32
C THR A 2 -6.09 8.10 -38.32
N ARG A 3 -7.07 7.30 -37.89
CA ARG A 3 -8.11 7.69 -36.94
C ARG A 3 -7.48 7.70 -35.56
N ASN A 4 -7.26 8.89 -35.01
CA ASN A 4 -7.02 9.09 -33.57
C ASN A 4 -8.24 8.55 -32.82
N GLU A 5 -8.14 7.35 -32.27
CA GLU A 5 -9.04 6.92 -31.20
C GLU A 5 -8.66 7.68 -29.94
N ASN A 6 -9.27 8.86 -29.78
CA ASN A 6 -9.35 9.52 -28.49
C ASN A 6 -10.03 8.54 -27.53
N PHE A 7 -9.32 8.09 -26.50
CA PHE A 7 -9.91 7.45 -25.33
C PHE A 7 -10.87 8.44 -24.66
N LYS A 8 -12.12 8.47 -25.11
CA LYS A 8 -13.21 9.03 -24.31
C LYS A 8 -13.39 8.07 -23.14
N LEU A 9 -12.95 8.47 -21.95
CA LEU A 9 -13.49 7.92 -20.71
C LEU A 9 -15.00 8.17 -20.75
N HIS A 10 -15.76 7.18 -21.21
CA HIS A 10 -17.20 7.21 -21.11
C HIS A 10 -17.53 7.08 -19.62
N TYR A 11 -18.11 8.13 -19.05
CA TYR A 11 -18.69 8.17 -17.71
C TYR A 11 -19.89 7.21 -17.66
N LEU A 12 -19.60 5.92 -17.53
CA LEU A 12 -20.59 4.85 -17.51
C LEU A 12 -20.84 4.46 -16.06
N GLY A 13 -22.11 4.44 -15.68
CA GLY A 13 -22.53 3.82 -14.43
C GLY A 13 -22.28 2.31 -14.50
N VAL A 14 -21.55 1.77 -13.53
CA VAL A 14 -21.18 0.36 -13.44
C VAL A 14 -21.40 -0.14 -12.01
N ALA A 15 -21.73 -1.41 -11.87
CA ALA A 15 -21.74 -2.10 -10.59
C ALA A 15 -20.33 -2.64 -10.31
N LEU A 16 -19.77 -2.32 -9.15
CA LEU A 16 -18.48 -2.81 -8.68
C LEU A 16 -18.66 -3.56 -7.35
N ASP A 17 -18.13 -4.78 -7.30
CA ASP A 17 -18.11 -5.58 -6.07
C ASP A 17 -16.88 -5.24 -5.23
N ILE A 18 -17.12 -4.91 -3.96
CA ILE A 18 -16.08 -4.70 -2.95
C ILE A 18 -16.22 -5.79 -1.88
N CYS A 19 -15.16 -6.55 -1.67
CA CYS A 19 -15.13 -7.64 -0.70
C CYS A 19 -14.85 -7.12 0.71
N LEU A 20 -15.54 -7.66 1.70
CA LEU A 20 -15.17 -7.55 3.11
C LEU A 20 -14.14 -8.63 3.46
N SER A 21 -13.51 -8.52 4.63
CA SER A 21 -12.44 -9.44 5.04
C SER A 21 -12.88 -10.92 5.19
N ASN A 22 -14.19 -11.19 5.33
CA ASN A 22 -14.77 -12.55 5.32
C ASN A 22 -15.22 -13.02 3.93
N GLY A 23 -14.91 -12.30 2.86
CA GLY A 23 -15.33 -12.63 1.50
C GLY A 23 -16.76 -12.22 1.13
N GLN A 24 -17.54 -11.64 2.05
CA GLN A 24 -18.84 -11.08 1.71
C GLN A 24 -18.66 -9.92 0.73
N LYS A 25 -19.49 -9.86 -0.32
CA LYS A 25 -19.45 -8.80 -1.33
C LYS A 25 -20.45 -7.69 -1.04
N VAL A 26 -19.99 -6.46 -1.22
CA VAL A 26 -20.79 -5.23 -1.18
C VAL A 26 -20.76 -4.64 -2.58
N THR A 27 -21.87 -4.76 -3.31
CA THR A 27 -22.00 -4.20 -4.65
C THR A 27 -22.44 -2.74 -4.57
N VAL A 28 -21.63 -1.85 -5.15
CA VAL A 28 -21.89 -0.41 -5.26
C VAL A 28 -22.02 0.02 -6.70
N ASN A 29 -22.87 1.01 -6.97
CA ASN A 29 -23.00 1.62 -8.28
C ASN A 29 -22.11 2.87 -8.32
N ILE A 30 -21.14 2.88 -9.23
CA ILE A 30 -20.12 3.92 -9.37
C ILE A 30 -19.99 4.34 -10.83
N LEU A 31 -19.27 5.41 -11.12
CA LEU A 31 -18.79 5.71 -12.46
C LEU A 31 -17.43 5.04 -12.71
N THR A 32 -17.15 4.71 -13.96
CA THR A 32 -15.82 4.22 -14.38
C THR A 32 -14.68 5.21 -14.11
N SER A 33 -15.01 6.48 -13.88
CA SER A 33 -14.10 7.59 -13.57
C SER A 33 -14.01 7.93 -12.08
N ASP A 34 -14.78 7.25 -11.22
CA ASP A 34 -14.76 7.51 -9.78
C ASP A 34 -13.39 7.14 -9.21
N GLN A 35 -12.87 8.01 -8.36
CA GLN A 35 -11.60 7.83 -7.67
C GLN A 35 -11.76 6.93 -6.44
N THR A 36 -10.65 6.54 -5.84
CA THR A 36 -10.65 5.64 -4.68
C THR A 36 -11.53 6.13 -3.53
N GLU A 37 -11.53 7.44 -3.24
CA GLU A 37 -12.36 8.02 -2.18
C GLU A 37 -13.85 7.98 -2.54
N ASP A 38 -14.23 8.32 -3.78
CA ASP A 38 -15.63 8.23 -4.25
C ASP A 38 -16.20 6.81 -4.09
N VAL A 39 -15.40 5.79 -4.45
CA VAL A 39 -15.78 4.38 -4.28
C VAL A 39 -15.84 3.98 -2.80
N LEU A 40 -14.91 4.46 -1.98
CA LEU A 40 -14.89 4.20 -0.54
C LEU A 40 -16.13 4.79 0.15
N GLU A 41 -16.54 6.00 -0.22
CA GLU A 41 -17.75 6.66 0.26
C GLU A 41 -19.02 5.93 -0.18
N ALA A 42 -19.07 5.47 -1.43
CA ALA A 42 -20.18 4.66 -1.92
C ALA A 42 -20.32 3.34 -1.12
N VAL A 43 -19.20 2.71 -0.76
CA VAL A 43 -19.18 1.50 0.09
C VAL A 43 -19.63 1.82 1.51
N ALA A 44 -19.11 2.90 2.10
CA ALA A 44 -19.48 3.34 3.44
C ALA A 44 -20.99 3.62 3.55
N THR A 45 -21.53 4.37 2.58
CA THR A 45 -22.96 4.65 2.45
C THR A 45 -23.77 3.35 2.35
N LYS A 46 -23.30 2.39 1.54
CA LYS A 46 -23.97 1.10 1.37
C LYS A 46 -23.99 0.26 2.66
N LEU A 47 -22.98 0.43 3.50
CA LEU A 47 -22.82 -0.27 4.78
C LEU A 47 -23.44 0.46 5.98
N ASP A 48 -23.94 1.68 5.79
CA ASP A 48 -24.37 2.57 6.89
C ASP A 48 -23.22 2.87 7.87
N LEU A 49 -21.99 3.00 7.34
CA LEU A 49 -20.81 3.40 8.12
C LEU A 49 -20.77 4.94 8.21
N PRO A 50 -20.73 5.53 9.41
CA PRO A 50 -20.65 6.97 9.58
C PRO A 50 -19.43 7.62 8.90
N ASP A 51 -19.62 8.81 8.34
CA ASP A 51 -18.58 9.59 7.62
C ASP A 51 -17.30 9.79 8.44
N ASP A 52 -17.42 9.96 9.76
CA ASP A 52 -16.28 10.15 10.65
C ASP A 52 -15.44 8.88 10.85
N LEU A 53 -15.98 7.71 10.50
CA LEU A 53 -15.29 6.43 10.53
C LEU A 53 -14.74 5.98 9.17
N VAL A 54 -15.14 6.60 8.05
CA VAL A 54 -14.71 6.21 6.70
C VAL A 54 -13.19 6.20 6.57
N GLY A 55 -12.53 7.24 7.06
CA GLY A 55 -11.09 7.37 6.98
C GLY A 55 -10.29 6.30 7.76
N TYR A 56 -10.92 5.52 8.64
CA TYR A 56 -10.28 4.39 9.33
C TYR A 56 -10.10 3.16 8.42
N PHE A 57 -10.74 3.16 7.24
CA PHE A 57 -10.69 2.08 6.27
C PHE A 57 -10.04 2.53 4.97
N SER A 58 -9.64 1.56 4.16
CA SER A 58 -9.14 1.80 2.81
C SER A 58 -9.47 0.62 1.90
N LEU A 59 -9.39 0.87 0.60
CA LEU A 59 -9.53 -0.15 -0.43
C LEU A 59 -8.17 -0.73 -0.81
N PHE A 60 -8.09 -2.05 -0.89
CA PHE A 60 -6.88 -2.80 -1.23
C PHE A 60 -7.16 -3.67 -2.46
N LEU A 61 -6.25 -3.64 -3.43
CA LEU A 61 -6.22 -4.63 -4.50
C LEU A 61 -5.58 -5.90 -3.95
N VAL A 62 -6.32 -7.01 -3.99
CA VAL A 62 -5.86 -8.32 -3.55
C VAL A 62 -5.96 -9.31 -4.71
N ARG A 63 -5.12 -10.34 -4.67
CA ARG A 63 -5.21 -11.52 -5.53
C ARG A 63 -5.59 -12.71 -4.67
N GLU A 64 -6.58 -13.46 -5.12
CA GLU A 64 -6.98 -14.73 -4.54
C GLU A 64 -6.26 -15.88 -5.22
N GLY A 65 -5.55 -16.68 -4.43
CA GLY A 65 -4.89 -17.90 -4.89
C GLY A 65 -5.87 -19.06 -5.08
N VAL A 66 -5.43 -20.11 -5.76
CA VAL A 66 -6.25 -21.32 -6.02
C VAL A 66 -6.65 -22.04 -4.72
N ASP A 67 -5.87 -21.85 -3.66
CA ASP A 67 -6.08 -22.38 -2.31
C ASP A 67 -6.94 -21.46 -1.42
N GLY A 68 -7.46 -20.35 -1.95
CA GLY A 68 -8.21 -19.34 -1.19
C GLY A 68 -7.34 -18.40 -0.35
N SER A 69 -6.01 -18.47 -0.50
CA SER A 69 -5.09 -17.50 0.09
C SER A 69 -5.32 -16.10 -0.52
N LEU A 70 -5.15 -15.05 0.27
CA LEU A 70 -5.29 -13.67 -0.19
C LEU A 70 -3.93 -12.97 -0.15
N THR A 71 -3.41 -12.63 -1.32
CA THR A 71 -2.19 -11.85 -1.49
C THR A 71 -2.55 -10.37 -1.66
N PHE A 72 -2.13 -9.52 -0.72
CA PHE A 72 -2.32 -8.07 -0.84
C PHE A 72 -1.33 -7.48 -1.86
N VAL A 73 -1.83 -7.03 -3.00
CA VAL A 73 -0.99 -6.47 -4.07
C VAL A 73 -0.55 -5.06 -3.72
N ARG A 74 -1.50 -4.21 -3.30
CA ARG A 74 -1.27 -2.82 -2.86
C ARG A 74 -2.54 -2.18 -2.31
N LYS A 75 -2.39 -1.13 -1.51
CA LYS A 75 -3.47 -0.18 -1.19
C LYS A 75 -3.75 0.72 -2.41
N LEU A 76 -5.02 0.91 -2.75
CA LEU A 76 -5.42 1.86 -3.79
C LEU A 76 -5.15 3.30 -3.31
N GLN A 77 -4.49 4.10 -4.15
CA GLN A 77 -4.17 5.50 -3.87
C GLN A 77 -5.32 6.42 -4.29
N GLU A 78 -5.37 7.62 -3.72
CA GLU A 78 -6.43 8.61 -3.94
C GLU A 78 -6.67 8.89 -5.43
N PHE A 79 -5.60 9.00 -6.22
CA PHE A 79 -5.67 9.30 -7.66
C PHE A 79 -6.11 8.14 -8.55
N GLU A 80 -6.22 6.92 -8.01
CA GLU A 80 -6.56 5.75 -8.79
C GLU A 80 -8.05 5.66 -9.08
N LEU A 81 -8.38 4.95 -10.16
CA LEU A 81 -9.75 4.62 -10.55
C LEU A 81 -9.99 3.13 -10.23
N PRO A 82 -10.64 2.77 -9.11
CA PRO A 82 -10.76 1.38 -8.67
C PRO A 82 -11.31 0.44 -9.74
N TYR A 83 -12.31 0.89 -10.52
CA TYR A 83 -12.86 0.12 -11.64
C TYR A 83 -11.81 -0.21 -12.71
N VAL A 84 -10.97 0.77 -13.10
CA VAL A 84 -9.91 0.55 -14.09
C VAL A 84 -8.82 -0.35 -13.50
N SER A 85 -8.42 -0.11 -12.25
CA SER A 85 -7.36 -0.86 -11.56
C SER A 85 -7.62 -2.36 -11.53
N ILE A 86 -8.87 -2.79 -11.35
CA ILE A 86 -9.23 -4.22 -11.37
C ILE A 86 -9.47 -4.74 -12.80
N THR A 87 -10.20 -4.00 -13.64
CA THR A 87 -10.56 -4.49 -14.99
C THR A 87 -9.37 -4.57 -15.95
N SER A 88 -8.34 -3.72 -15.77
CA SER A 88 -7.12 -3.79 -16.58
C SER A 88 -6.34 -5.09 -16.41
N LEU A 89 -6.52 -5.78 -15.28
CA LEU A 89 -5.84 -7.06 -14.99
C LEU A 89 -6.45 -8.24 -15.75
N ARG A 90 -7.68 -8.10 -16.27
CA ARG A 90 -8.39 -9.11 -17.08
C ARG A 90 -8.37 -10.52 -16.46
N SER A 91 -8.46 -10.59 -15.13
CA SER A 91 -8.45 -11.83 -14.37
C SER A 91 -9.44 -11.74 -13.21
N SER A 92 -10.20 -12.81 -13.01
CA SER A 92 -11.15 -12.95 -11.90
C SER A 92 -10.48 -13.28 -10.56
N GLU A 93 -9.16 -13.50 -10.54
CA GLU A 93 -8.41 -13.73 -9.31
C GLU A 93 -8.25 -12.45 -8.49
N PHE A 94 -8.40 -11.28 -9.12
CA PHE A 94 -8.20 -9.99 -8.45
C PHE A 94 -9.51 -9.43 -7.93
N HIS A 95 -9.46 -8.92 -6.71
CA HIS A 95 -10.60 -8.35 -6.00
C HIS A 95 -10.18 -7.06 -5.30
N ILE A 96 -11.15 -6.19 -5.01
CA ILE A 96 -10.93 -5.04 -4.14
C ILE A 96 -11.52 -5.36 -2.77
N VAL A 97 -10.73 -5.17 -1.72
CA VAL A 97 -11.13 -5.45 -0.34
C VAL A 97 -11.18 -4.17 0.49
N LEU A 98 -12.24 -4.00 1.26
CA LEU A 98 -12.32 -3.02 2.33
C LEU A 98 -11.64 -3.58 3.59
N ARG A 99 -10.65 -2.85 4.12
CA ARG A 99 -9.94 -3.24 5.35
C ARG A 99 -9.59 -2.00 6.19
N LYS A 100 -9.52 -2.17 7.52
CA LYS A 100 -8.94 -1.15 8.42
C LYS A 100 -7.54 -0.75 7.92
N SER A 101 -7.22 0.53 8.00
CA SER A 101 -6.00 1.12 7.42
C SER A 101 -5.19 1.99 8.38
N TYR A 102 -5.18 1.62 9.66
CA TYR A 102 -4.38 2.23 10.72
C TYR A 102 -3.64 1.16 11.52
N TRP A 103 -2.54 1.53 12.18
CA TRP A 103 -1.62 0.57 12.80
C TRP A 103 -1.80 0.49 14.31
N ASP A 104 -2.02 1.60 14.99
CA ASP A 104 -2.22 1.61 16.42
C ASP A 104 -3.61 1.12 16.83
N MET A 105 -3.62 0.10 17.68
CA MET A 105 -4.82 -0.51 18.23
C MET A 105 -5.61 0.44 19.15
N SER A 106 -5.03 1.53 19.64
CA SER A 106 -5.76 2.54 20.43
C SER A 106 -6.95 3.13 19.65
N TYR A 107 -6.83 3.17 18.32
CA TYR A 107 -7.88 3.61 17.40
C TYR A 107 -9.01 2.60 17.21
N ASP A 108 -8.85 1.35 17.65
CA ASP A 108 -9.95 0.38 17.61
C ASP A 108 -11.11 0.84 18.49
N ALA A 109 -10.84 1.55 19.60
CA ALA A 109 -11.87 2.06 20.49
C ALA A 109 -12.84 3.01 19.76
N ASP A 110 -12.31 3.95 18.97
CA ASP A 110 -13.13 4.87 18.16
C ASP A 110 -14.06 4.10 17.20
N VAL A 111 -13.55 3.05 16.56
CA VAL A 111 -14.27 2.28 15.55
C VAL A 111 -15.28 1.32 16.19
N MET A 112 -14.96 0.75 17.36
CA MET A 112 -15.83 -0.19 18.09
C MET A 112 -17.04 0.49 18.75
N ASP A 113 -17.02 1.82 18.94
CA ASP A 113 -18.14 2.56 19.51
C ASP A 113 -19.33 2.68 18.53
N ASN A 114 -19.12 2.39 17.24
CA ASN A 114 -20.17 2.24 16.25
C ASN A 114 -20.44 0.76 15.93
N ARG A 115 -21.72 0.39 15.75
CA ARG A 115 -22.12 -1.00 15.46
C ARG A 115 -21.55 -1.55 14.14
N VAL A 116 -21.53 -0.74 13.08
CA VAL A 116 -21.00 -1.16 11.76
C VAL A 116 -19.47 -1.26 11.84
N GLY A 117 -18.81 -0.25 12.43
CA GLY A 117 -17.37 -0.28 12.69
C GLY A 117 -16.93 -1.50 13.51
N LEU A 118 -17.63 -1.79 14.62
CA LEU A 118 -17.44 -2.99 15.44
C LEU A 118 -17.56 -4.28 14.62
N ASN A 119 -18.58 -4.37 13.76
CA ASN A 119 -18.77 -5.55 12.91
C ASN A 119 -17.64 -5.71 11.89
N LEU A 120 -17.19 -4.63 11.26
CA LEU A 120 -16.09 -4.67 10.30
C LEU A 120 -14.77 -5.12 10.96
N LEU A 121 -14.43 -4.56 12.11
CA LEU A 121 -13.25 -4.98 12.87
C LEU A 121 -13.34 -6.42 13.37
N TYR A 122 -14.52 -6.82 13.86
CA TYR A 122 -14.75 -8.19 14.31
C TYR A 122 -14.55 -9.20 13.17
N THR A 123 -15.21 -8.97 12.04
CA THR A 123 -15.13 -9.82 10.86
C THR A 123 -13.70 -9.89 10.31
N GLN A 124 -12.97 -8.78 10.31
CA GLN A 124 -11.56 -8.76 9.96
C GLN A 124 -10.72 -9.59 10.94
N THR A 125 -10.92 -9.42 12.24
CA THR A 125 -10.16 -10.14 13.27
C THR A 125 -10.39 -11.65 13.17
N VAL A 126 -11.63 -12.09 12.94
CA VAL A 126 -11.95 -13.51 12.71
C VAL A 126 -11.19 -14.04 11.49
N SER A 127 -11.25 -13.34 10.35
CA SER A 127 -10.56 -13.75 9.12
C SER A 127 -9.03 -13.81 9.30
N ASP A 128 -8.45 -12.84 10.01
CA ASP A 128 -7.01 -12.80 10.28
C ASP A 128 -6.56 -13.97 11.19
N ILE A 129 -7.41 -14.43 12.12
CA ILE A 129 -7.15 -15.64 12.94
C ILE A 129 -7.27 -16.90 12.09
N GLU A 130 -8.35 -17.04 11.31
CA GLU A 130 -8.60 -18.20 10.44
C GLU A 130 -7.48 -18.39 9.39
N ARG A 131 -6.91 -17.29 8.90
CA ARG A 131 -5.78 -17.28 7.96
C ARG A 131 -4.41 -17.47 8.63
N GLY A 132 -4.36 -17.56 9.95
CA GLY A 132 -3.10 -17.68 10.70
C GLY A 132 -2.20 -16.45 10.56
N TRP A 133 -2.78 -15.27 10.37
CA TRP A 133 -2.08 -13.98 10.47
C TRP A 133 -1.91 -13.60 11.94
N ILE A 134 -2.97 -13.78 12.73
CA ILE A 134 -2.94 -13.66 14.18
C ILE A 134 -2.66 -15.05 14.77
N LEU A 135 -1.64 -15.15 15.61
CA LEU A 135 -1.27 -16.42 16.22
C LEU A 135 -2.05 -16.65 17.52
N VAL A 136 -2.69 -17.82 17.59
CA VAL A 136 -3.53 -18.22 18.72
C VAL A 136 -3.11 -19.59 19.24
N ASN A 137 -3.03 -19.74 20.56
CA ASN A 137 -2.83 -21.04 21.19
C ASN A 137 -4.17 -21.78 21.43
N LYS A 138 -4.11 -23.03 21.89
CA LYS A 138 -5.30 -23.87 22.08
C LYS A 138 -6.31 -23.36 23.11
N ASP A 139 -5.85 -22.63 24.14
CA ASP A 139 -6.72 -22.06 25.17
C ASP A 139 -7.39 -20.79 24.67
N GLN A 140 -6.62 -19.90 24.04
CA GLN A 140 -7.11 -18.68 23.40
C GLN A 140 -8.14 -19.00 22.31
N HIS A 141 -7.88 -20.01 21.48
CA HIS A 141 -8.83 -20.46 20.47
C HIS A 141 -10.16 -20.92 21.08
N ARG A 142 -10.14 -21.61 22.24
CA ARG A 142 -11.36 -22.01 22.94
C ARG A 142 -12.13 -20.80 23.49
N GLN A 143 -11.42 -19.82 24.05
CA GLN A 143 -12.02 -18.57 24.54
C GLN A 143 -12.66 -17.76 23.40
N LEU A 144 -11.93 -17.56 22.30
CA LEU A 144 -12.42 -16.87 21.10
C LEU A 144 -13.67 -17.55 20.53
N LYS A 145 -13.68 -18.88 20.44
CA LYS A 145 -14.85 -19.64 19.99
C LYS A 145 -16.06 -19.43 20.92
N SER A 146 -15.85 -19.44 22.23
CA SER A 146 -16.94 -19.17 23.20
C SER A 146 -17.49 -17.74 23.05
N LEU A 147 -16.62 -16.75 22.83
CA LEU A 147 -17.04 -15.36 22.61
C LEU A 147 -17.82 -15.20 21.29
N GLN A 148 -17.40 -15.90 20.23
CA GLN A 148 -18.11 -15.94 18.96
C GLN A 148 -19.50 -16.57 19.09
N GLU A 149 -19.63 -17.69 19.80
CA GLU A 149 -20.91 -18.35 20.07
C GLU A 149 -21.88 -17.46 20.87
N LYS A 150 -21.35 -16.62 21.78
CA LYS A 150 -22.13 -15.66 22.56
C LYS A 150 -22.46 -14.36 21.81
N GLY A 151 -21.85 -14.13 20.65
CA GLY A 151 -21.97 -12.86 19.92
C GLY A 151 -21.25 -11.68 20.59
N SER A 152 -20.31 -11.95 21.51
CA SER A 152 -19.55 -10.96 22.28
C SER A 152 -18.41 -10.36 21.46
N LYS A 153 -18.76 -9.56 20.44
CA LYS A 153 -17.80 -9.05 19.44
C LYS A 153 -16.74 -8.13 20.04
N LYS A 154 -17.13 -7.26 20.98
CA LYS A 154 -16.20 -6.29 21.60
C LYS A 154 -15.16 -7.02 22.46
N GLU A 155 -15.61 -7.98 23.27
CA GLU A 155 -14.73 -8.85 24.07
C GLU A 155 -13.86 -9.74 23.19
N PHE A 156 -14.37 -10.22 22.06
CA PHE A 156 -13.58 -10.97 21.07
C PHE A 156 -12.42 -10.13 20.52
N ILE A 157 -12.69 -8.89 20.12
CA ILE A 157 -11.65 -7.98 19.64
C ILE A 157 -10.67 -7.63 20.76
N HIS A 158 -11.14 -7.36 21.98
CA HIS A 158 -10.25 -7.11 23.12
C HIS A 158 -9.34 -8.29 23.43
N LEU A 159 -9.83 -9.52 23.37
CA LEU A 159 -8.96 -10.70 23.45
C LEU A 159 -7.98 -10.72 22.26
N GLY A 160 -8.47 -10.46 21.05
CA GLY A 160 -7.69 -10.30 19.83
C GLY A 160 -6.50 -9.36 19.97
N GLN A 161 -6.70 -8.17 20.55
CA GLN A 161 -5.67 -7.15 20.78
C GLN A 161 -4.50 -7.64 21.64
N THR A 162 -4.70 -8.69 22.46
CA THR A 162 -3.64 -9.31 23.26
C THR A 162 -2.84 -10.38 22.51
N LEU A 163 -3.27 -10.78 21.32
CA LEU A 163 -2.70 -11.89 20.56
C LEU A 163 -1.52 -11.42 19.70
N LYS A 164 -0.57 -12.33 19.48
CA LYS A 164 0.61 -12.02 18.67
C LYS A 164 0.19 -11.77 17.22
N TYR A 165 0.70 -10.67 16.67
CA TYR A 165 0.40 -10.16 15.33
C TYR A 165 -1.01 -9.60 15.10
N TYR A 166 -1.77 -9.31 16.15
CA TYR A 166 -2.97 -8.48 15.99
C TYR A 166 -2.64 -7.14 15.34
N GLY A 167 -3.38 -6.78 14.28
CA GLY A 167 -3.16 -5.56 13.51
C GLY A 167 -2.01 -5.61 12.50
N TYR A 168 -1.37 -6.77 12.31
CA TYR A 168 -0.33 -6.92 11.28
C TYR A 168 -0.93 -7.28 9.92
N ILE A 169 -0.20 -6.93 8.86
CA ILE A 169 -0.38 -7.46 7.51
C ILE A 169 0.74 -8.47 7.26
N LYS A 170 0.37 -9.73 6.99
CA LYS A 170 1.30 -10.81 6.68
C LYS A 170 1.46 -10.94 5.16
N PHE A 171 2.69 -11.08 4.71
CA PHE A 171 3.03 -11.24 3.30
C PHE A 171 3.29 -12.71 2.96
N ASP A 172 3.21 -13.02 1.67
CA ASP A 172 3.53 -14.34 1.15
C ASP A 172 5.01 -14.70 1.41
N PRO A 173 5.34 -15.99 1.53
CA PRO A 173 6.72 -16.44 1.63
C PRO A 173 7.58 -15.86 0.50
N CYS A 174 8.73 -15.33 0.86
CA CYS A 174 9.62 -14.62 -0.05
C CYS A 174 11.10 -14.81 0.38
N ILE A 175 12.01 -14.07 -0.24
CA ILE A 175 13.46 -14.24 -0.03
C ILE A 175 14.05 -12.98 0.58
N THR A 176 15.03 -13.13 1.47
CA THR A 176 15.82 -12.02 2.00
C THR A 176 17.33 -12.31 1.96
N ASP A 177 18.13 -11.27 2.06
CA ASP A 177 19.57 -11.35 2.27
C ASP A 177 20.02 -11.36 3.74
N PHE A 178 19.06 -11.39 4.68
CA PHE A 178 19.30 -11.36 6.11
C PHE A 178 18.73 -12.60 6.84
N PRO A 179 19.48 -13.24 7.77
CA PRO A 179 20.84 -12.91 8.20
C PRO A 179 21.90 -13.32 7.16
N GLU A 180 21.52 -14.16 6.20
CA GLU A 180 22.38 -14.66 5.13
C GLU A 180 21.64 -14.56 3.79
N LYS A 181 22.39 -14.55 2.68
CA LYS A 181 21.81 -14.43 1.34
C LYS A 181 20.94 -15.62 0.97
N GLY A 182 19.73 -15.35 0.51
CA GLY A 182 18.84 -16.37 -0.04
C GLY A 182 17.97 -17.07 1.00
N CYS A 183 17.91 -16.56 2.24
CA CYS A 183 17.03 -17.12 3.25
C CYS A 183 15.56 -16.97 2.85
N GLN A 184 14.78 -18.02 3.06
CA GLN A 184 13.32 -17.96 2.96
C GLN A 184 12.79 -17.19 4.17
N VAL A 185 11.85 -16.28 3.94
CA VAL A 185 11.29 -15.45 5.00
C VAL A 185 9.79 -15.23 4.78
N ILE A 186 9.06 -15.19 5.88
CA ILE A 186 7.71 -14.61 5.91
C ILE A 186 7.84 -13.27 6.62
N VAL A 187 7.37 -12.21 5.96
CA VAL A 187 7.42 -10.84 6.49
C VAL A 187 6.04 -10.48 7.00
N SER A 188 5.96 -9.78 8.13
CA SER A 188 4.73 -9.19 8.63
C SER A 188 4.98 -7.73 9.00
N ALA A 189 4.14 -6.80 8.54
CA ALA A 189 4.21 -5.38 8.88
C ALA A 189 3.14 -5.03 9.91
N GLY A 190 3.51 -4.33 10.98
CA GLY A 190 2.58 -3.87 12.01
C GLY A 190 3.35 -3.39 13.24
N ASN A 191 2.67 -2.74 14.19
CA ASN A 191 3.28 -2.27 15.45
C ASN A 191 4.61 -1.48 15.27
N ASN A 192 4.68 -0.65 14.22
CA ASN A 192 5.86 0.14 13.86
C ASN A 192 7.11 -0.73 13.60
N GLU A 193 6.94 -1.93 13.05
CA GLU A 193 8.03 -2.83 12.67
C GLU A 193 7.73 -3.65 11.41
N LEU A 194 8.80 -4.13 10.77
CA LEU A 194 8.75 -5.32 9.94
C LEU A 194 9.27 -6.51 10.76
N ASN A 195 8.42 -7.49 10.99
CA ASN A 195 8.77 -8.73 11.65
C ASN A 195 9.10 -9.81 10.60
N PHE A 196 10.24 -10.46 10.76
CA PHE A 196 10.77 -11.48 9.86
C PHE A 196 10.71 -12.83 10.56
N HIS A 197 10.04 -13.79 9.95
CA HIS A 197 10.14 -15.22 10.27
C HIS A 197 11.02 -15.89 9.25
N VAL A 198 12.32 -15.95 9.55
CA VAL A 198 13.35 -16.45 8.64
C VAL A 198 13.57 -17.94 8.87
N LYS A 199 13.55 -18.71 7.79
CA LYS A 199 13.98 -20.10 7.78
C LYS A 199 15.47 -20.16 7.41
N LEU A 200 16.29 -20.60 8.37
CA LEU A 200 17.72 -20.77 8.17
C LEU A 200 18.05 -22.04 7.38
N PRO A 201 19.27 -22.17 6.81
CA PRO A 201 19.69 -23.36 6.07
C PRO A 201 19.67 -24.66 6.88
N ASN A 202 19.75 -24.57 8.21
CA ASN A 202 19.63 -25.70 9.13
C ASN A 202 18.16 -26.04 9.48
N GLU A 203 17.20 -25.54 8.70
CA GLU A 203 15.75 -25.71 8.87
C GLU A 203 15.17 -25.08 10.15
N GLN A 204 15.98 -24.35 10.94
CA GLN A 204 15.50 -23.63 12.11
C GLN A 204 14.80 -22.33 11.71
N MET A 205 13.66 -22.07 12.35
CA MET A 205 12.97 -20.78 12.25
C MET A 205 13.53 -19.81 13.28
N LYS A 206 13.93 -18.62 12.82
CA LYS A 206 14.29 -17.49 13.68
C LYS A 206 13.40 -16.29 13.41
N GLU A 207 13.11 -15.55 14.47
CA GLU A 207 12.36 -14.32 14.39
C GLU A 207 13.28 -13.12 14.57
N GLY A 208 13.11 -12.11 13.71
CA GLY A 208 13.80 -10.82 13.79
C GLY A 208 12.79 -9.67 13.67
N SER A 209 13.02 -8.58 14.38
CA SER A 209 12.15 -7.40 14.35
C SER A 209 12.95 -6.17 13.94
N PHE A 210 12.50 -5.50 12.89
CA PHE A 210 13.09 -4.28 12.36
C PHE A 210 12.16 -3.11 12.65
N LYS A 211 12.50 -2.29 13.65
CA LYS A 211 11.73 -1.11 14.04
C LYS A 211 11.79 -0.05 12.94
N VAL A 212 10.63 0.49 12.55
CA VAL A 212 10.53 1.56 11.55
C VAL A 212 11.38 2.76 11.96
N THR A 213 11.43 3.11 13.25
CA THR A 213 12.22 4.23 13.79
C THR A 213 13.74 4.08 13.62
N ARG A 214 14.23 2.88 13.31
CA ARG A 214 15.66 2.58 13.08
C ARG A 214 16.00 2.43 11.61
N MET A 215 15.02 2.60 10.72
CA MET A 215 15.23 2.64 9.28
C MET A 215 15.59 4.06 8.86
N ARG A 216 16.76 4.26 8.26
CA ARG A 216 17.16 5.57 7.73
C ARG A 216 16.36 5.93 6.48
N CYS A 217 16.28 4.96 5.56
CA CYS A 217 15.52 5.07 4.33
C CYS A 217 15.20 3.68 3.76
N TRP A 218 14.33 3.66 2.75
CA TRP A 218 14.10 2.47 1.93
C TRP A 218 13.90 2.82 0.46
N ARG A 219 14.00 1.80 -0.38
CA ARG A 219 13.78 1.87 -1.83
C ARG A 219 13.08 0.61 -2.33
N VAL A 220 12.27 0.78 -3.36
CA VAL A 220 11.71 -0.34 -4.12
C VAL A 220 12.38 -0.36 -5.49
N THR A 221 12.93 -1.51 -5.87
CA THR A 221 13.59 -1.71 -7.16
C THR A 221 12.86 -2.78 -7.96
N SER A 222 12.85 -2.59 -9.28
CA SER A 222 12.27 -3.52 -10.24
C SER A 222 13.35 -3.86 -11.27
N SER A 223 13.56 -5.15 -11.51
CA SER A 223 14.46 -5.63 -12.56
C SER A 223 13.74 -6.64 -13.43
N VAL A 224 14.07 -6.64 -14.72
CA VAL A 224 13.52 -7.61 -15.67
C VAL A 224 14.55 -8.72 -15.85
N SER A 225 14.18 -9.94 -15.50
CA SER A 225 14.98 -11.12 -15.84
C SER A 225 14.79 -11.46 -17.32
N GLY A 226 15.76 -11.12 -18.16
CA GLY A 226 15.72 -11.40 -19.61
C GLY A 226 16.80 -10.66 -20.39
N GLY A 227 18.04 -11.14 -20.34
CA GLY A 227 19.11 -10.67 -21.22
C GLY A 227 18.92 -11.23 -22.64
N GLY A 228 18.25 -10.47 -23.50
CA GLY A 228 18.07 -10.82 -24.93
C GLY A 228 16.67 -10.49 -25.42
N VAL A 229 16.56 -10.14 -26.71
CA VAL A 229 15.32 -9.73 -27.41
C VAL A 229 14.17 -10.69 -27.04
N CYS A 230 13.29 -10.23 -26.16
CA CYS A 230 12.21 -11.05 -25.63
C CYS A 230 11.05 -11.06 -26.64
N VAL A 231 10.87 -12.18 -27.33
CA VAL A 231 9.73 -12.44 -28.24
C VAL A 231 8.60 -13.21 -27.52
N SER A 232 8.61 -13.27 -26.17
CA SER A 232 7.65 -14.04 -25.38
C SER A 232 7.01 -13.21 -24.27
N ALA A 233 5.70 -13.34 -24.12
CA ALA A 233 4.81 -12.51 -23.29
C ALA A 233 4.93 -12.72 -21.76
N LYS A 234 6.01 -13.30 -21.25
CA LYS A 234 6.25 -13.50 -19.82
C LYS A 234 7.66 -13.05 -19.43
N CYS A 235 7.91 -11.74 -19.49
CA CYS A 235 8.99 -11.15 -18.70
C CYS A 235 8.58 -11.21 -17.23
N GLU A 236 9.27 -12.02 -16.44
CA GLU A 236 9.11 -12.01 -15.00
C GLU A 236 9.81 -10.77 -14.43
N VAL A 237 9.04 -9.93 -13.76
CA VAL A 237 9.56 -8.76 -13.07
C VAL A 237 9.95 -9.20 -11.67
N LYS A 238 11.22 -8.98 -11.31
CA LYS A 238 11.73 -9.17 -9.96
C LYS A 238 11.60 -7.86 -9.21
N LEU A 239 10.78 -7.85 -8.16
CA LEU A 239 10.61 -6.74 -7.24
C LEU A 239 11.39 -6.95 -5.95
N GLU A 240 12.02 -5.89 -5.47
CA GLU A 240 12.78 -5.88 -4.24
C GLU A 240 12.44 -4.65 -3.39
N LEU A 241 12.30 -4.84 -2.08
CA LEU A 241 12.32 -3.77 -1.09
C LEU A 241 13.66 -3.86 -0.36
N ALA A 242 14.45 -2.78 -0.41
CA ALA A 242 15.65 -2.67 0.40
C ALA A 242 15.49 -1.51 1.39
N PHE A 243 15.84 -1.73 2.65
CA PHE A 243 15.85 -0.69 3.68
C PHE A 243 17.19 -0.66 4.40
N GLU A 244 17.63 0.54 4.77
CA GLU A 244 18.87 0.73 5.48
C GLU A 244 18.60 0.87 6.97
N TYR A 245 19.12 -0.08 7.74
CA TYR A 245 18.78 -0.28 9.14
C TYR A 245 19.97 0.01 10.05
N LEU A 246 19.72 0.74 11.13
CA LEU A 246 20.70 0.95 12.19
C LEU A 246 20.79 -0.31 13.06
N MET A 247 21.79 -1.14 12.82
CA MET A 247 22.02 -2.40 13.53
C MET A 247 22.51 -2.16 14.96
N SER A 248 23.44 -1.23 15.12
CA SER A 248 24.00 -0.75 16.38
C SER A 248 24.45 0.69 16.19
N LYS A 249 24.92 1.35 17.26
CA LYS A 249 25.49 2.70 17.16
C LYS A 249 26.51 2.76 16.01
N ASP A 250 26.36 3.75 15.14
CA ASP A 250 27.20 4.02 13.95
C ASP A 250 27.30 2.87 12.92
N ARG A 251 26.43 1.85 13.01
CA ARG A 251 26.44 0.70 12.10
C ARG A 251 25.14 0.58 11.34
N LEU A 252 25.11 1.17 10.15
CA LEU A 252 24.03 1.00 9.18
C LEU A 252 24.28 -0.21 8.27
N GLN A 253 23.23 -0.94 7.95
CA GLN A 253 23.28 -2.09 7.04
C GLN A 253 22.02 -2.12 6.18
N TRP A 254 22.19 -2.35 4.88
CA TRP A 254 21.07 -2.63 3.99
C TRP A 254 20.56 -4.05 4.19
N VAL A 255 19.25 -4.19 4.30
CA VAL A 255 18.52 -5.45 4.29
C VAL A 255 17.59 -5.43 3.09
N THR A 256 17.63 -6.49 2.29
CA THR A 256 16.87 -6.63 1.04
C THR A 256 15.88 -7.77 1.15
N ILE A 257 14.65 -7.52 0.71
CA ILE A 257 13.56 -8.49 0.57
C ILE A 257 13.23 -8.57 -0.91
N THR A 258 13.40 -9.73 -1.53
CA THR A 258 12.87 -10.02 -2.88
C THR A 258 11.47 -10.59 -2.75
N SER A 259 10.45 -9.84 -3.17
CA SER A 259 9.04 -10.24 -3.08
C SER A 259 8.21 -9.51 -4.12
N GLN A 260 7.23 -10.20 -4.70
CA GLN A 260 6.22 -9.56 -5.57
C GLN A 260 5.33 -8.55 -4.82
N GLN A 261 5.36 -8.56 -3.49
CA GLN A 261 4.66 -7.61 -2.62
C GLN A 261 5.57 -6.48 -2.10
N ALA A 262 6.76 -6.27 -2.67
CA ALA A 262 7.69 -5.21 -2.24
C ALA A 262 7.04 -3.80 -2.20
N ILE A 263 6.17 -3.50 -3.18
CA ILE A 263 5.41 -2.24 -3.22
C ILE A 263 4.46 -2.14 -2.03
N MET A 264 3.70 -3.20 -1.72
CA MET A 264 2.79 -3.23 -0.58
C MET A 264 3.55 -3.11 0.75
N MET A 265 4.70 -3.75 0.89
CA MET A 265 5.58 -3.57 2.06
C MET A 265 6.04 -2.12 2.21
N SER A 266 6.46 -1.46 1.11
CA SER A 266 6.81 -0.04 1.11
C SER A 266 5.63 0.87 1.50
N ILE A 267 4.42 0.56 1.04
CA ILE A 267 3.20 1.29 1.43
C ILE A 267 2.94 1.12 2.93
N CYS A 268 3.19 -0.07 3.49
CA CYS A 268 3.05 -0.29 4.94
C CYS A 268 4.06 0.53 5.75
N LEU A 269 5.34 0.55 5.31
CA LEU A 269 6.37 1.38 5.93
C LEU A 269 6.00 2.86 5.93
N GLN A 270 5.63 3.40 4.76
CA GLN A 270 5.21 4.79 4.64
C GLN A 270 4.03 5.11 5.57
N SER A 271 3.01 4.24 5.57
CA SER A 271 1.81 4.43 6.40
C SER A 271 2.13 4.40 7.91
N MET A 272 3.05 3.54 8.36
CA MET A 272 3.51 3.52 9.75
C MET A 272 4.29 4.80 10.11
N VAL A 273 5.16 5.29 9.22
CA VAL A 273 5.88 6.56 9.40
C VAL A 273 4.91 7.74 9.50
N ASP A 274 3.95 7.83 8.59
CA ASP A 274 2.95 8.91 8.58
C ASP A 274 2.19 8.96 9.92
N GLU A 275 1.76 7.79 10.43
CA GLU A 275 1.06 7.70 11.70
C GLU A 275 1.95 8.12 12.89
N LEU A 276 3.22 7.70 12.90
CA LEU A 276 4.19 8.11 13.92
C LEU A 276 4.45 9.62 13.90
N MET A 277 4.56 10.22 12.71
CA MET A 277 4.77 11.67 12.56
C MET A 277 3.58 12.49 13.03
N VAL A 278 2.36 12.02 12.77
CA VAL A 278 1.14 12.65 13.31
C VAL A 278 1.11 12.57 14.83
N LYS A 279 1.47 11.44 15.43
CA LYS A 279 1.54 11.31 16.89
C LYS A 279 2.62 12.20 17.51
N LYS A 280 3.82 12.22 16.94
CA LYS A 280 4.94 13.03 17.44
C LYS A 280 4.62 14.53 17.43
N SER A 281 3.85 14.98 16.44
CA SER A 281 3.41 16.38 16.35
C SER A 281 2.20 16.72 17.23
N GLY A 282 1.68 15.78 18.04
CA GLY A 282 0.44 15.96 18.80
C GLY A 282 -0.80 16.09 17.91
N GLY A 283 -0.68 15.72 16.64
CA GLY A 283 -1.74 15.78 15.65
C GLY A 283 -2.83 14.75 15.93
N SER A 284 -4.04 15.03 15.46
CA SER A 284 -5.14 14.09 15.55
C SER A 284 -5.15 13.18 14.33
N ILE A 285 -5.13 11.87 14.55
CA ILE A 285 -5.31 10.89 13.47
C ILE A 285 -6.63 11.14 12.74
N LYS A 286 -7.69 11.51 13.45
CA LYS A 286 -9.00 11.84 12.86
C LYS A 286 -8.87 12.95 11.83
N LYS A 287 -7.98 13.93 12.06
CA LYS A 287 -7.68 14.98 11.07
C LYS A 287 -6.84 14.46 9.89
N MET A 288 -5.86 13.59 10.12
CA MET A 288 -5.10 12.97 9.02
C MET A 288 -6.01 12.14 8.11
N LEU A 289 -6.88 11.32 8.72
CA LEU A 289 -7.83 10.47 8.01
C LEU A 289 -8.94 11.29 7.34
N ARG A 290 -9.43 12.37 7.97
CA ARG A 290 -10.37 13.33 7.35
C ARG A 290 -9.74 14.23 6.29
N LYS A 291 -8.44 14.54 6.34
CA LYS A 291 -7.77 15.33 5.30
C LYS A 291 -7.73 14.56 3.97
N ARG A 292 -7.69 13.22 4.03
CA ARG A 292 -7.91 12.35 2.85
C ARG A 292 -9.34 12.50 2.32
N HIS A 293 -10.33 12.50 3.22
CA HIS A 293 -11.75 12.67 2.90
C HIS A 293 -12.12 14.06 2.31
N ASN A 294 -11.56 15.16 2.82
CA ASN A 294 -11.88 16.52 2.35
C ASN A 294 -11.00 17.01 1.16
N GLY A 295 -10.25 16.12 0.51
CA GLY A 295 -9.40 16.43 -0.63
C GLY A 295 -10.14 16.69 -1.95
N SER A 296 -11.49 16.79 -1.92
CA SER A 296 -12.25 17.18 -3.11
C SER A 296 -11.83 18.57 -3.56
N ILE A 297 -11.25 18.63 -4.77
CA ILE A 297 -11.01 19.89 -5.47
C ILE A 297 -12.38 20.54 -5.66
N GLN A 298 -12.71 21.51 -4.81
CA GLN A 298 -13.81 22.43 -5.07
C GLN A 298 -13.55 23.03 -6.45
N ARG A 299 -14.40 22.72 -7.42
CA ARG A 299 -14.47 23.46 -8.68
C ARG A 299 -14.78 24.92 -8.30
N PRO A 300 -13.92 25.90 -8.60
CA PRO A 300 -14.31 27.28 -8.42
C PRO A 300 -15.37 27.58 -9.47
N ASP A 301 -16.60 27.72 -9.00
CA ASP A 301 -17.71 28.24 -9.76
C ASP A 301 -17.43 29.72 -10.02
N SER A 302 -16.95 30.05 -11.22
CA SER A 302 -16.75 31.42 -11.68
C SER A 302 -16.78 31.45 -13.20
N GLN A 303 -17.96 31.78 -13.74
CA GLN A 303 -18.13 32.26 -15.09
C GLN A 303 -17.23 33.48 -15.31
N GLN A 304 -16.22 33.38 -16.18
CA GLN A 304 -15.66 34.54 -16.86
C GLN A 304 -15.20 34.17 -18.26
N THR A 305 -15.91 34.73 -19.24
CA THR A 305 -15.61 34.70 -20.66
C THR A 305 -14.34 35.50 -20.90
N VAL A 306 -13.29 34.88 -21.47
CA VAL A 306 -12.10 35.63 -21.92
C VAL A 306 -11.88 35.38 -23.40
N LYS A 307 -11.92 36.48 -24.15
CA LYS A 307 -11.74 36.61 -25.59
C LYS A 307 -10.28 36.26 -25.97
N SER A 308 -10.12 35.60 -27.12
CA SER A 308 -8.84 35.27 -27.73
C SER A 308 -8.07 36.52 -28.21
N PRO A 309 -6.73 36.61 -28.03
CA PRO A 309 -5.88 37.55 -28.75
C PRO A 309 -5.28 36.94 -30.03
N PRO A 310 -4.85 37.78 -31.01
CA PRO A 310 -4.48 37.37 -32.35
C PRO A 310 -3.01 36.95 -32.52
N LEU A 311 -2.73 36.44 -33.73
CA LEU A 311 -1.56 35.71 -34.21
C LEU A 311 -0.27 36.56 -34.37
N LEU A 312 0.85 35.89 -34.01
CA LEU A 312 2.19 35.85 -34.63
C LEU A 312 3.00 37.14 -34.87
N ASP A 313 4.19 37.19 -34.27
CA ASP A 313 5.42 37.57 -34.97
C ASP A 313 6.62 36.67 -34.53
N SER A 314 7.60 36.50 -35.42
CA SER A 314 8.66 35.46 -35.41
C SER A 314 9.93 35.84 -34.59
N PRO A 315 10.93 34.92 -34.39
CA PRO A 315 11.69 34.82 -33.14
C PRO A 315 13.04 35.57 -33.11
N ASP A 316 13.53 35.86 -31.90
CA ASP A 316 14.93 36.20 -31.62
C ASP A 316 15.52 35.22 -30.57
N PRO A 317 16.74 34.67 -30.74
CA PRO A 317 17.25 33.56 -29.95
C PRO A 317 18.26 34.06 -28.91
N ASN A 318 17.83 34.19 -27.65
CA ASN A 318 18.68 34.01 -26.45
C ASN A 318 17.93 34.51 -25.22
N ARG A 319 17.22 33.60 -24.54
CA ARG A 319 17.18 33.61 -23.07
C ARG A 319 16.57 32.31 -22.55
N GLU A 320 17.38 31.58 -21.81
CA GLU A 320 16.94 30.46 -20.99
C GLU A 320 15.91 30.95 -19.97
N GLN A 321 14.73 30.31 -19.98
CA GLN A 321 13.78 30.37 -18.89
C GLN A 321 13.30 28.96 -18.54
N ILE A 322 13.54 28.65 -17.27
CA ILE A 322 12.95 27.64 -16.40
C ILE A 322 11.52 27.27 -16.85
N VAL A 323 11.32 25.99 -17.23
CA VAL A 323 10.00 25.41 -17.44
C VAL A 323 9.79 24.26 -16.48
N LYS A 324 8.74 24.40 -15.66
CA LYS A 324 8.11 23.37 -14.84
C LYS A 324 7.77 22.14 -15.70
N LEU A 325 8.38 20.99 -15.38
CA LEU A 325 8.02 19.71 -15.98
C LEU A 325 6.85 19.08 -15.21
N SER A 326 5.63 19.29 -15.69
CA SER A 326 4.55 18.33 -15.49
C SER A 326 4.18 17.78 -16.86
N THR A 327 4.01 16.45 -16.93
CA THR A 327 3.59 15.63 -18.09
C THR A 327 4.64 15.35 -19.17
N LYS A 328 5.19 14.12 -19.15
CA LYS A 328 5.33 13.21 -20.30
C LYS A 328 5.99 11.90 -19.84
N LEU A 329 5.19 10.85 -19.65
CA LEU A 329 5.64 9.46 -19.73
C LEU A 329 4.67 8.69 -20.64
N SER A 330 4.92 8.78 -21.94
CA SER A 330 4.43 7.82 -22.92
C SER A 330 5.43 7.75 -24.07
N SER A 331 5.83 6.53 -24.40
CA SER A 331 6.68 6.11 -25.53
C SER A 331 8.18 6.44 -25.43
N VAL A 332 9.02 5.41 -25.24
CA VAL A 332 10.35 5.36 -25.84
C VAL A 332 10.56 3.97 -26.45
N SER A 333 10.81 3.98 -27.76
CA SER A 333 11.27 2.87 -28.58
C SER A 333 12.77 2.64 -28.35
N LEU A 334 13.18 1.37 -28.32
CA LEU A 334 14.54 0.92 -28.05
C LEU A 334 15.47 1.26 -29.24
N ARG A 335 16.54 2.04 -28.98
CA ARG A 335 17.78 1.95 -29.75
C ARG A 335 18.87 1.40 -28.84
N GLY A 336 19.44 0.28 -29.25
CA GLY A 336 20.49 -0.43 -28.53
C GLY A 336 21.82 0.29 -28.56
N ILE A 337 22.57 0.20 -27.46
CA ILE A 337 24.00 0.44 -27.43
C ILE A 337 24.63 -0.68 -26.60
N SER A 338 25.65 -1.27 -27.20
CA SER A 338 26.38 -2.46 -26.80
C SER A 338 27.18 -2.29 -25.50
N ALA A 339 27.48 -3.42 -24.86
CA ALA A 339 28.24 -3.53 -23.63
C ALA A 339 29.70 -3.05 -23.73
N SER A 340 30.22 -2.46 -22.65
CA SER A 340 31.63 -2.55 -22.25
C SER A 340 31.82 -2.26 -20.77
N ASN A 341 32.56 -3.14 -20.09
CA ASN A 341 33.05 -3.01 -18.71
C ASN A 341 33.94 -1.77 -18.53
N SER A 342 33.80 -1.06 -17.40
CA SER A 342 34.91 -0.55 -16.59
C SER A 342 34.40 0.18 -15.34
N ALA A 343 35.22 0.15 -14.30
CA ALA A 343 34.99 0.73 -13.00
C ALA A 343 35.20 2.26 -12.99
N ASN A 344 34.65 2.88 -11.94
CA ASN A 344 34.79 4.26 -11.43
C ASN A 344 33.72 5.30 -11.83
N ASP A 345 33.26 5.95 -10.75
CA ASP A 345 32.62 7.27 -10.61
C ASP A 345 31.50 7.64 -11.59
N ILE A 346 30.26 7.57 -11.09
CA ILE A 346 29.17 8.38 -11.61
C ILE A 346 28.47 9.09 -10.45
N SER A 347 28.37 10.40 -10.65
CA SER A 347 27.91 11.45 -9.76
C SER A 347 26.50 11.24 -9.20
N ALA A 348 26.34 11.65 -7.95
CA ALA A 348 25.06 11.94 -7.33
C ALA A 348 24.30 13.01 -8.13
N ASN A 349 23.23 12.61 -8.83
CA ASN A 349 22.04 13.41 -9.13
C ASN A 349 21.09 12.55 -9.96
N ASP A 350 20.35 11.67 -9.27
CA ASP A 350 19.01 11.17 -9.62
C ASP A 350 18.64 9.99 -8.70
N PHE A 351 18.69 10.23 -7.39
CA PHE A 351 18.30 9.23 -6.40
C PHE A 351 17.13 9.73 -5.56
N HIS A 352 15.96 9.14 -5.76
CA HIS A 352 14.79 9.36 -4.91
C HIS A 352 14.75 8.25 -3.85
N GLY A 353 15.39 8.49 -2.70
CA GLY A 353 15.24 7.65 -1.50
C GLY A 353 14.11 8.18 -0.62
N ASN A 354 13.31 7.30 -0.01
CA ASN A 354 12.36 7.70 1.03
C ASN A 354 13.11 7.83 2.35
N TYR A 355 13.50 9.05 2.75
CA TYR A 355 14.19 9.31 4.01
C TYR A 355 13.18 9.37 5.16
N ALA A 356 13.27 8.44 6.10
CA ALA A 356 12.30 8.30 7.19
C ALA A 356 12.50 9.34 8.30
N PHE A 357 13.73 9.81 8.49
CA PHE A 357 14.13 10.70 9.60
C PHE A 357 15.28 11.63 9.19
N GLU A 358 15.03 12.58 8.29
CA GLU A 358 15.94 13.72 8.17
C GLU A 358 15.78 14.62 9.41
N GLY A 359 16.77 14.64 10.30
CA GLY A 359 16.86 15.58 11.42
C GLY A 359 16.72 14.99 12.83
N ILE A 360 16.73 13.68 13.02
CA ILE A 360 16.88 13.08 14.36
C ILE A 360 18.39 12.90 14.62
N GLY A 361 18.92 13.69 15.55
CA GLY A 361 20.29 13.51 16.06
C GLY A 361 20.40 12.22 16.86
N ASP A 362 21.62 11.69 16.97
CA ASP A 362 21.94 10.40 17.62
C ASP A 362 21.41 10.26 19.06
N ASP A 363 21.02 11.36 19.71
CA ASP A 363 20.56 11.39 21.09
C ASP A 363 19.08 10.97 21.28
N ASP A 364 18.32 10.80 20.20
CA ASP A 364 16.88 10.46 20.22
C ASP A 364 16.56 9.05 19.63
N LEU A 365 17.57 8.20 19.43
CA LEU A 365 17.47 6.87 18.78
C LEU A 365 17.37 5.65 19.72
#